data_AF-C4WT21-F1
#
_entry.id   AF-C4WT21-F1
#
_cell.length_a   1.000
_cell.length_b   1.000
_cell.length_c   1.000
_cell.angle_alpha   90.00
_cell.angle_beta   90.00
_cell.angle_gamma   90.00
#
_symmetry.space_group_name_H-M   'P 1'
#
loop_
_entity.id
_entity.type
_entity.pdbx_description
1 polymer ?
#
loop_
_entity_poly.entity_id
_entity_poly.type
_entity_poly.pdbx_seq_one_letter_code
_entity_poly.pdbx_strand_id
1 'polypeptide(L)'
;MNIFRRFYSSNSAVTPSGPSNETGGVLPIDLEGRHRFVRQRLTNMTDEERAFRRKFLHDQHLSHDEPVAVPEMYEELYNPIRRAFRAPMNLFQEFLVPKIGERTAFNVRFVTGKLLMGITIVYIGTYYVLYNTNTWERKSGWRVHESRSQCVPGDPGFPRTSDRTLPKHYADRGFSSSPI
;
A
#
# COMPACT_ATOMS: atom_id res chain seq x y z
N MET A 1 -38.74 -17.48 -27.99
CA MET A 1 -37.98 -16.25 -27.66
C MET A 1 -36.90 -16.63 -26.64
N ASN A 2 -35.68 -16.87 -27.10
CA ASN A 2 -34.58 -17.43 -26.31
C ASN A 2 -33.88 -16.34 -25.49
N ILE A 3 -34.11 -16.31 -24.16
CA ILE A 3 -33.52 -15.31 -23.25
C ILE A 3 -32.36 -15.89 -22.40
N PHE A 4 -32.05 -17.19 -22.51
CA PHE A 4 -31.07 -17.87 -21.63
C PHE A 4 -29.62 -18.01 -22.15
N ARG A 5 -29.16 -17.19 -23.10
CA ARG A 5 -27.74 -17.19 -23.52
C ARG A 5 -27.12 -15.81 -23.39
N ARG A 6 -26.64 -15.46 -22.19
CA ARG A 6 -25.80 -14.27 -22.02
C ARG A 6 -24.89 -14.30 -20.79
N PHE A 7 -24.17 -15.40 -20.55
CA PHE A 7 -23.00 -15.37 -19.63
C PHE A 7 -21.81 -16.25 -20.02
N TYR A 8 -21.96 -17.18 -20.98
CA TYR A 8 -20.82 -17.85 -21.59
C TYR A 8 -20.72 -17.40 -23.04
N SER A 9 -19.86 -16.41 -23.27
CA SER A 9 -19.40 -16.07 -24.61
C SER A 9 -18.76 -17.32 -25.22
N SER A 10 -19.27 -17.72 -26.38
CA SER A 10 -18.70 -18.77 -27.23
C SER A 10 -17.21 -18.55 -27.45
N ASN A 11 -16.41 -19.59 -27.21
CA ASN A 11 -15.06 -19.81 -27.76
C ASN A 11 -14.28 -18.52 -28.10
N SER A 12 -13.93 -17.71 -27.10
CA SER A 12 -12.77 -16.84 -27.28
C SER A 12 -11.55 -17.76 -27.27
N ALA A 13 -10.78 -17.78 -28.36
CA ALA A 13 -9.48 -18.43 -28.37
C ALA A 13 -8.69 -17.90 -27.17
N VAL A 14 -8.43 -18.76 -26.18
CA VAL A 14 -7.66 -18.41 -25.00
C VAL A 14 -6.26 -18.11 -25.51
N THR A 15 -5.93 -16.85 -25.71
CA THR A 15 -4.55 -16.44 -25.89
C THR A 15 -3.86 -16.74 -24.55
N PRO A 16 -2.85 -17.63 -24.52
CA PRO A 16 -2.12 -17.87 -23.29
C PRO A 16 -1.44 -16.55 -22.90
N SER A 17 -1.98 -15.89 -21.89
CA SER A 17 -1.49 -14.61 -21.39
C SER A 17 -0.17 -14.85 -20.64
N GLY A 18 0.92 -14.97 -21.38
CA GLY A 18 2.28 -15.07 -20.82
C GLY A 18 2.50 -16.24 -19.83
N PRO A 19 3.68 -16.29 -19.20
CA PRO A 19 4.06 -17.37 -18.29
C PRO A 19 3.38 -17.34 -16.91
N SER A 20 2.46 -16.39 -16.65
CA SER A 20 1.73 -16.30 -15.38
C SER A 20 0.25 -15.99 -15.60
N ASN A 21 -0.62 -16.89 -15.14
CA ASN A 21 -2.07 -16.69 -15.06
C ASN A 21 -2.52 -17.09 -13.65
N GLU A 22 -3.35 -16.27 -12.99
CA GLU A 22 -3.88 -16.50 -11.62
C GLU A 22 -4.53 -17.88 -11.45
N THR A 23 -5.02 -18.45 -12.55
CA THR A 23 -5.73 -19.74 -12.56
C THR A 23 -4.91 -20.86 -13.20
N GLY A 24 -3.61 -20.66 -13.41
CA GLY A 24 -2.71 -21.69 -13.97
C GLY A 24 -3.07 -22.15 -15.38
N GLY A 25 -3.72 -21.29 -16.18
CA GLY A 25 -4.18 -21.63 -17.53
C GLY A 25 -5.57 -22.27 -17.60
N VAL A 26 -6.26 -22.44 -16.47
CA VAL A 26 -7.67 -22.85 -16.41
C VAL A 26 -8.57 -21.62 -16.42
N LEU A 27 -9.82 -21.75 -16.87
CA LEU A 27 -10.80 -20.66 -16.74
C LEU A 27 -11.18 -20.51 -15.25
N PRO A 28 -11.11 -19.32 -14.66
CA PRO A 28 -11.60 -19.11 -13.30
C PRO A 28 -13.12 -19.29 -13.28
N ILE A 29 -13.59 -20.20 -12.42
CA ILE A 29 -15.02 -20.48 -12.25
C ILE A 29 -15.44 -19.98 -10.87
N ASP A 30 -16.43 -19.09 -10.83
CA ASP A 30 -17.04 -18.64 -9.58
C ASP A 30 -18.02 -19.71 -9.07
N LEU A 31 -17.70 -20.32 -7.92
CA LEU A 31 -18.54 -21.34 -7.29
C LEU A 31 -19.86 -20.78 -6.75
N GLU A 32 -19.95 -19.46 -6.48
CA GLU A 32 -21.20 -18.83 -6.05
C GLU A 32 -22.22 -18.71 -7.19
N GLY A 33 -21.75 -18.81 -8.44
CA GLY A 33 -22.53 -18.64 -9.64
C GLY A 33 -23.26 -17.30 -9.69
N ARG A 34 -24.44 -17.30 -10.32
CA ARG A 34 -25.25 -16.10 -10.55
C ARG A 34 -25.74 -15.42 -9.26
N HIS A 35 -25.83 -16.20 -8.18
CA HIS A 35 -26.40 -15.79 -6.89
C HIS A 35 -25.44 -15.04 -5.96
N ARG A 36 -24.18 -14.86 -6.37
CA ARG A 36 -23.28 -13.89 -5.72
C ARG A 36 -23.94 -12.51 -5.62
N PHE A 37 -24.56 -12.08 -6.72
CA PHE A 37 -25.24 -10.79 -6.80
C PHE A 37 -26.59 -10.80 -6.07
N VAL A 38 -26.76 -9.89 -5.10
CA VAL A 38 -27.98 -9.76 -4.29
C VAL A 38 -29.24 -9.61 -5.15
N ARG A 39 -29.17 -8.84 -6.25
CA ARG A 39 -30.33 -8.61 -7.15
C ARG A 39 -30.87 -9.90 -7.79
N GLN A 40 -29.99 -10.85 -8.10
CA GLN A 40 -30.40 -12.11 -8.72
C GLN A 40 -31.05 -13.05 -7.69
N ARG A 41 -30.61 -12.97 -6.43
CA ARG A 41 -31.24 -13.68 -5.31
C ARG A 41 -32.66 -13.18 -5.02
N LEU A 42 -32.88 -11.87 -5.14
CA LEU A 42 -34.15 -11.24 -4.79
C LEU A 42 -35.25 -11.41 -5.84
N THR A 43 -34.90 -11.67 -7.10
CA THR A 43 -35.87 -11.69 -8.19
C THR A 43 -36.46 -13.08 -8.45
N ASN A 44 -35.65 -14.10 -8.72
CA ASN A 44 -36.15 -15.43 -9.15
C ASN A 44 -35.19 -16.57 -8.75
N MET A 45 -35.07 -16.87 -7.46
CA MET A 45 -34.29 -18.03 -7.01
C MET A 45 -35.17 -19.29 -6.99
N THR A 46 -34.79 -20.33 -7.73
CA THR A 46 -35.50 -21.61 -7.70
C THR A 46 -35.24 -22.34 -6.38
N ASP A 47 -36.05 -23.36 -6.07
CA ASP A 47 -35.88 -24.15 -4.83
C ASP A 47 -34.53 -24.88 -4.80
N GLU A 48 -34.08 -25.39 -5.95
CA GLU A 48 -32.77 -26.01 -6.13
C GLU A 48 -31.63 -25.01 -5.86
N GLU A 49 -31.76 -23.78 -6.35
CA GLU A 49 -30.76 -22.74 -6.13
C GLU A 49 -30.72 -22.25 -4.68
N ARG A 50 -31.87 -22.22 -4.00
CA ARG A 50 -31.94 -21.98 -2.55
C ARG A 50 -31.25 -23.10 -1.77
N ALA A 51 -31.44 -24.36 -2.17
CA ALA A 51 -30.74 -25.49 -1.57
C ALA A 51 -29.23 -25.39 -1.78
N PHE A 52 -28.78 -25.08 -3.00
CA PHE A 52 -27.37 -24.83 -3.31
C PHE A 52 -26.78 -23.69 -2.48
N ARG A 53 -27.48 -22.55 -2.39
CA ARG A 53 -26.97 -21.40 -1.61
C ARG A 53 -26.90 -21.70 -0.11
N ARG A 54 -27.86 -22.45 0.44
CA ARG A 54 -27.79 -22.91 1.84
C ARG A 54 -26.55 -23.77 2.07
N LYS A 55 -26.29 -24.72 1.16
CA LYS A 55 -25.06 -25.53 1.20
C LYS A 55 -23.81 -24.66 1.11
N PHE A 56 -23.72 -23.78 0.12
CA PHE A 56 -22.58 -22.88 -0.05
C PHE A 56 -22.30 -22.03 1.20
N LEU A 57 -23.35 -21.45 1.79
CA LEU A 57 -23.22 -20.63 3.01
C LEU A 57 -22.77 -21.48 4.21
N HIS A 58 -23.29 -22.70 4.33
CA HIS A 58 -22.86 -23.64 5.36
C HIS A 58 -21.40 -24.04 5.17
N ASP A 59 -20.95 -24.24 3.94
CA ASP A 59 -19.56 -24.57 3.60
C ASP A 59 -18.59 -23.42 3.92
N GLN A 60 -19.07 -22.19 4.16
CA GLN A 60 -18.24 -21.08 4.64
C GLN A 60 -17.98 -21.12 6.16
N HIS A 61 -18.67 -21.98 6.90
CA HIS A 61 -18.41 -22.15 8.32
C HIS A 61 -17.10 -22.88 8.51
N LEU A 62 -16.18 -22.25 9.24
CA LEU A 62 -14.92 -22.86 9.61
C LEU A 62 -15.15 -23.98 10.63
N SER A 63 -14.29 -24.99 10.61
CA SER A 63 -14.31 -26.04 11.64
C SER A 63 -14.00 -25.41 13.00
N HIS A 64 -14.47 -26.05 14.09
CA HIS A 64 -14.21 -25.56 15.44
C HIS A 64 -12.71 -25.44 15.75
N ASP A 65 -11.90 -26.30 15.14
CA ASP A 65 -10.47 -26.39 15.40
C ASP A 65 -9.66 -25.36 14.60
N GLU A 66 -10.30 -24.62 13.69
CA GLU A 66 -9.68 -23.58 12.89
C GLU A 66 -10.00 -22.17 13.43
N PRO A 67 -9.04 -21.23 13.37
CA PRO A 67 -7.71 -21.31 12.74
C PRO A 67 -6.63 -21.94 13.64
N VAL A 68 -5.81 -22.83 13.07
CA VAL A 68 -4.66 -23.43 13.77
C VAL A 68 -3.43 -22.53 13.62
N ALA A 69 -2.96 -21.94 14.71
CA ALA A 69 -1.69 -21.21 14.74
C ALA A 69 -0.52 -22.18 14.93
N VAL A 70 0.24 -22.42 13.86
CA VAL A 70 1.44 -23.27 13.90
C VAL A 70 2.67 -22.42 14.25
N PRO A 71 3.28 -22.58 15.44
CA PRO A 71 4.42 -21.76 15.86
C PRO A 71 5.66 -22.01 15.00
N GLU A 72 5.85 -23.26 14.55
CA GLU A 72 6.99 -23.66 13.71
C GLU A 72 7.06 -22.86 12.42
N MET A 73 5.91 -22.58 11.79
CA MET A 73 5.87 -21.74 10.59
C MET A 73 6.40 -20.33 10.85
N TYR A 74 6.15 -19.76 12.04
CA TYR A 74 6.67 -18.45 12.39
C TYR A 74 8.19 -18.48 12.62
N GLU A 75 8.70 -19.54 13.25
CA GLU A 75 10.13 -19.68 13.53
C GLU A 75 10.96 -19.92 12.28
N GLU A 76 10.47 -20.77 11.37
CA GLU A 76 11.14 -21.09 10.11
C GLU A 76 11.09 -19.92 9.11
N LEU A 77 9.96 -19.18 9.07
CA LEU A 77 9.81 -18.06 8.12
C LEU A 77 10.58 -16.80 8.55
N TYR A 78 10.88 -16.65 9.85
CA TYR A 78 11.50 -15.44 10.39
C TYR A 78 12.79 -15.72 11.15
N ASN A 79 13.91 -15.19 10.63
CA ASN A 79 15.20 -15.26 11.30
C ASN A 79 15.18 -14.58 12.70
N PRO A 80 16.08 -14.98 13.62
CA PRO A 80 16.11 -14.44 15.00
C PRO A 80 16.21 -12.91 15.07
N ILE A 81 16.99 -12.29 14.17
CA ILE A 81 17.17 -10.84 14.12
C ILE A 81 15.84 -10.13 13.79
N ARG A 82 15.11 -10.63 12.79
CA ARG A 82 13.80 -10.08 12.41
C ARG A 82 12.76 -10.34 13.50
N ARG A 83 12.85 -11.47 14.22
CA ARG A 83 12.01 -11.73 15.40
C ARG A 83 12.26 -10.69 16.50
N ALA A 84 13.53 -10.43 16.85
CA ALA A 84 13.90 -9.42 17.84
C ALA A 84 13.41 -8.02 17.45
N PHE A 85 13.59 -7.62 16.19
CA PHE A 85 13.09 -6.32 15.68
C PHE A 85 11.56 -6.20 15.75
N ARG A 86 10.83 -7.31 15.57
CA ARG A 86 9.36 -7.34 15.59
C ARG A 86 8.77 -7.46 17.00
N ALA A 87 9.54 -7.95 17.97
CA ALA A 87 9.14 -8.19 19.35
C ALA A 87 8.37 -7.04 20.01
N PRO A 88 8.81 -5.77 19.97
CA PRO A 88 8.08 -4.69 20.67
C PRO A 88 6.67 -4.49 20.11
N MET A 89 6.50 -4.61 18.79
CA MET A 89 5.19 -4.49 18.16
C MET A 89 4.35 -5.78 18.29
N ASN A 90 4.97 -6.95 18.49
CA ASN A 90 4.26 -8.17 18.87
C ASN A 90 3.60 -7.99 20.24
N LEU A 91 4.38 -7.56 21.24
CA LEU A 91 3.89 -7.34 22.61
C LEU A 91 2.75 -6.31 22.65
N PHE A 92 2.89 -5.24 21.86
CA PHE A 92 1.81 -4.25 21.72
C PHE A 92 0.53 -4.84 21.13
N GLN A 93 0.65 -5.71 20.12
CA GLN A 93 -0.50 -6.39 19.54
C GLN A 93 -1.13 -7.37 20.55
N GLU A 94 -0.34 -8.19 21.23
CA GLU A 94 -0.82 -9.15 22.25
C GLU A 94 -1.60 -8.45 23.37
N PHE A 95 -1.15 -7.26 23.79
CA PHE A 95 -1.88 -6.44 24.75
C PHE A 95 -3.24 -5.92 24.24
N LEU A 96 -3.36 -5.69 22.92
CA LEU A 96 -4.58 -5.18 22.29
C LEU A 96 -5.57 -6.27 21.91
N VAL A 97 -5.10 -7.47 21.54
CA VAL A 97 -5.92 -8.62 21.11
C VAL A 97 -7.15 -8.85 22.01
N PRO A 98 -7.05 -8.93 23.36
CA PRO A 98 -8.21 -9.20 24.20
C PRO A 98 -9.26 -8.09 24.22
N LYS A 99 -8.91 -6.87 23.75
CA LYS A 99 -9.79 -5.69 23.82
C LYS A 99 -10.54 -5.44 22.52
N ILE A 100 -9.87 -5.63 21.39
CA ILE A 100 -10.39 -5.25 20.06
C ILE A 100 -10.53 -6.42 19.10
N GLY A 101 -9.98 -7.59 19.44
CA GLY A 101 -9.92 -8.77 18.58
C GLY A 101 -8.61 -8.87 17.80
N GLU A 102 -8.32 -10.05 17.25
CA GLU A 102 -7.03 -10.34 16.62
C GLU A 102 -6.80 -9.56 15.32
N ARG A 103 -7.80 -9.58 14.41
CA ARG A 103 -7.69 -8.94 13.10
C ARG A 103 -7.52 -7.43 13.20
N THR A 104 -8.26 -6.79 14.10
CA THR A 104 -8.17 -5.34 14.34
C THR A 104 -6.85 -4.99 15.02
N ALA A 105 -6.40 -5.76 16.02
CA ALA A 105 -5.11 -5.57 16.68
C ALA A 105 -3.94 -5.70 15.70
N PHE A 106 -3.99 -6.67 14.78
CA PHE A 106 -3.01 -6.81 13.70
C PHE A 106 -2.95 -5.57 12.80
N ASN A 107 -4.12 -5.08 12.36
CA ASN A 107 -4.20 -3.88 11.51
C ASN A 107 -3.66 -2.63 12.23
N VAL A 108 -4.06 -2.44 13.49
CA VAL A 108 -3.58 -1.32 14.33
C VAL A 108 -2.07 -1.36 14.43
N ARG A 109 -1.49 -2.51 14.82
CA ARG A 109 -0.05 -2.70 14.90
C ARG A 109 0.64 -2.36 13.56
N PHE A 110 0.12 -2.86 12.44
CA PHE A 110 0.71 -2.62 11.12
C PHE A 110 0.75 -1.13 10.78
N VAL A 111 -0.39 -0.44 10.95
CA VAL A 111 -0.50 1.00 10.66
C VAL A 111 0.39 1.82 11.60
N THR A 112 0.34 1.55 12.91
CA THR A 112 1.17 2.25 13.91
C THR A 112 2.65 2.08 13.60
N GLY A 113 3.10 0.86 13.28
CA GLY A 113 4.50 0.61 12.91
C GLY A 113 4.94 1.40 11.67
N LYS A 114 4.09 1.47 10.64
CA LYS A 114 4.39 2.24 9.42
C LYS A 114 4.37 3.75 9.66
N LEU A 115 3.45 4.25 10.48
CA LEU A 115 3.40 5.66 10.85
C LEU A 115 4.65 6.07 11.64
N LEU A 116 5.05 5.28 12.64
CA LEU A 116 6.27 5.55 13.42
C LEU A 116 7.52 5.57 12.55
N MET A 117 7.65 4.60 11.63
CA MET A 117 8.74 4.59 10.65
C MET A 117 8.71 5.83 9.76
N GLY A 118 7.54 6.20 9.23
CA GLY A 118 7.37 7.39 8.38
C GLY A 118 7.75 8.68 9.10
N ILE A 119 7.24 8.90 10.31
CA ILE A 119 7.57 10.05 11.15
C ILE A 119 9.07 10.10 11.43
N THR A 120 9.68 8.97 11.79
CA THR A 120 11.11 8.88 12.09
C THR A 120 11.95 9.25 10.87
N ILE A 121 11.61 8.75 9.68
CA ILE A 121 12.31 9.08 8.43
C ILE A 121 12.18 10.57 8.11
N VAL A 122 10.98 11.15 8.23
CA VAL A 122 10.76 12.59 8.00
C VAL A 122 11.57 13.42 9.00
N TYR A 123 11.57 13.05 10.28
CA TYR A 123 12.31 13.77 11.31
C TYR A 123 13.82 13.72 11.07
N ILE A 124 14.37 12.53 10.77
CA ILE A 124 15.80 12.37 10.44
C ILE A 124 16.13 13.16 9.16
N GLY A 125 15.30 13.07 8.12
CA GLY A 125 15.52 13.76 6.85
C GLY A 125 15.49 15.28 7.00
N THR A 126 14.49 15.82 7.71
CA THR A 126 14.38 17.27 7.97
C THR A 126 15.52 17.79 8.84
N TYR A 127 15.87 17.07 9.91
CA TYR A 127 17.03 17.41 10.74
C TYR A 127 18.33 17.37 9.93
N TYR A 128 18.52 16.35 9.10
CA TYR A 128 19.69 16.25 8.23
C TYR A 128 19.78 17.44 7.28
N VAL A 129 18.70 17.77 6.57
CA VAL A 129 18.69 18.91 5.63
C VAL A 129 18.94 20.23 6.38
N LEU A 130 18.33 20.46 7.54
CA LEU A 130 18.45 21.72 8.28
C LEU A 130 19.88 22.00 8.77
N TYR A 131 20.60 20.98 9.24
CA TYR A 131 21.91 21.16 9.88
C TYR A 131 23.10 20.72 9.02
N ASN A 132 22.85 20.02 7.91
CA ASN A 132 23.89 19.51 7.01
C ASN A 132 23.69 20.00 5.56
N THR A 133 23.12 21.20 5.38
CA THR A 133 23.06 21.85 4.07
C THR A 133 24.46 22.02 3.48
N ASN A 134 24.63 21.73 2.19
CA ASN A 134 25.89 21.94 1.50
C ASN A 134 26.15 23.45 1.29
N THR A 135 27.05 24.02 2.08
CA THR A 135 27.57 25.39 1.89
C THR A 135 28.93 25.35 1.19
N TRP A 136 29.43 26.50 0.73
CA TRP A 136 30.74 26.58 0.10
C TRP A 136 31.90 26.11 1.01
N GLU A 137 31.77 26.28 2.33
CA GLU A 137 32.75 25.89 3.35
C GLU A 137 32.85 24.36 3.57
N ARG A 138 31.78 23.62 3.24
CA ARG A 138 31.67 22.18 3.56
C ARG A 138 31.55 21.34 2.30
N LYS A 139 32.28 20.22 2.25
CA LYS A 139 32.22 19.26 1.14
C LYS A 139 31.05 18.26 1.28
N SER A 140 30.52 18.07 2.49
CA SER A 140 29.44 17.13 2.80
C SER A 140 28.05 17.74 2.63
N GLY A 141 27.02 16.91 2.67
CA GLY A 141 25.62 17.35 2.66
C GLY A 141 24.97 17.28 1.28
N TRP A 142 23.65 17.30 1.27
CA TRP A 142 22.89 17.35 0.02
C TRP A 142 22.88 18.76 -0.55
N ARG A 143 23.00 18.84 -1.89
CA ARG A 143 22.90 20.10 -2.62
C ARG A 143 21.44 20.34 -2.98
N VAL A 144 20.83 21.31 -2.31
CA VAL A 144 19.44 21.70 -2.57
C VAL A 144 19.44 22.84 -3.59
N HIS A 145 18.76 22.63 -4.71
CA HIS A 145 18.55 23.64 -5.73
C HIS A 145 17.07 23.99 -5.79
N GLU A 146 16.75 25.21 -5.42
CA GLU A 146 15.40 25.74 -5.57
C GLU A 146 15.26 26.39 -6.95
N SER A 147 14.22 25.97 -7.66
CA SER A 147 13.71 26.68 -8.83
C SER A 147 12.93 27.91 -8.36
N ARG A 148 12.85 28.91 -9.24
CA ARG A 148 12.02 30.09 -8.96
C ARG A 148 10.54 29.69 -8.84
N SER A 149 9.79 30.36 -7.98
CA SER A 149 8.34 30.24 -7.97
C SER A 149 7.77 30.76 -9.30
N GLN A 150 6.64 30.18 -9.72
CA GLN A 150 5.89 30.71 -10.85
C GLN A 150 5.37 32.12 -10.53
N CYS A 151 5.42 33.03 -11.50
CA CYS A 151 4.89 34.38 -11.39
C CYS A 151 4.22 34.75 -12.72
N VAL A 152 2.96 35.17 -12.67
CA VAL A 152 2.13 35.47 -13.84
C VAL A 152 1.78 36.96 -13.90
N PRO A 153 1.45 37.51 -15.09
CA PRO A 153 1.01 38.90 -15.22
C PRO A 153 -0.20 39.16 -14.31
N GLY A 154 -0.11 40.15 -13.43
CA GLY A 154 -1.13 40.48 -12.45
C GLY A 154 -0.79 40.08 -11.01
N ASP A 155 0.21 39.22 -10.79
CA ASP A 155 0.76 38.98 -9.46
C ASP A 155 1.57 40.19 -8.98
N PRO A 156 1.62 40.47 -7.66
CA PRO A 156 2.38 41.61 -7.11
C PRO A 156 3.89 41.54 -7.39
N GLY A 157 4.42 40.38 -7.76
CA GLY A 157 5.83 40.17 -8.08
C GLY A 157 6.18 40.18 -9.56
N PHE A 158 5.23 40.37 -10.48
CA PHE A 158 5.48 40.28 -11.92
C PHE A 158 6.38 41.44 -12.41
N PRO A 159 7.40 41.21 -13.27
CA PRO A 159 7.73 39.98 -14.03
C PRO A 159 8.72 39.00 -13.36
N ARG A 160 9.07 39.19 -12.08
CA ARG A 160 10.07 38.42 -11.30
C ARG A 160 11.18 37.78 -12.16
N THR A 161 12.05 38.64 -12.68
CA THR A 161 13.25 38.22 -13.43
C THR A 161 14.21 37.42 -12.53
N SER A 162 15.13 36.66 -13.11
CA SER A 162 16.04 35.83 -12.30
C SER A 162 17.05 36.70 -11.54
N ASP A 163 17.17 36.49 -10.23
CA ASP A 163 18.21 37.13 -9.41
C ASP A 163 19.63 36.63 -9.77
N ARG A 164 19.72 35.48 -10.46
CA ARG A 164 20.98 34.87 -10.93
C ARG A 164 21.39 35.42 -12.30
N THR A 165 22.01 36.59 -12.32
CA THR A 165 22.43 37.27 -13.57
C THR A 165 23.77 36.76 -14.12
N LEU A 166 24.75 36.48 -13.26
CA LEU A 166 26.07 35.98 -13.60
C LEU A 166 26.17 34.44 -13.51
N PRO A 167 27.03 33.79 -14.33
CA PRO A 167 27.26 32.34 -14.28
C PRO A 167 27.70 31.82 -12.90
N LYS A 168 28.43 32.63 -12.12
CA LYS A 168 28.88 32.25 -10.77
C LYS A 168 27.75 32.04 -9.76
N HIS A 169 26.60 32.69 -9.94
CA HIS A 169 25.46 32.56 -9.00
C HIS A 169 24.83 31.17 -8.99
N TYR A 170 25.05 30.36 -10.03
CA TYR A 170 24.54 28.98 -10.08
C TYR A 170 25.33 28.01 -9.17
N ALA A 171 26.55 28.37 -8.77
CA ALA A 171 27.44 27.55 -7.96
C ALA A 171 27.95 28.24 -6.68
N ASP A 172 27.39 29.41 -6.33
CA ASP A 172 27.88 30.26 -5.24
C ASP A 172 27.82 29.58 -3.86
N ARG A 173 26.76 28.82 -3.57
CA ARG A 173 26.59 28.08 -2.30
C ARG A 173 26.79 28.94 -1.05
N GLY A 174 26.36 30.21 -1.11
CA GLY A 174 26.48 31.18 -0.04
C GLY A 174 27.86 31.83 0.10
N PHE A 175 28.75 31.65 -0.89
CA PHE A 175 30.08 32.28 -0.89
C PHE A 175 29.99 33.80 -1.00
N SER A 176 29.11 34.33 -1.86
CA SER A 176 28.94 35.78 -2.00
C SER A 176 28.35 36.47 -0.75
N SER A 177 27.72 35.70 0.14
CA SER A 177 27.21 36.16 1.44
C SER A 177 28.19 35.89 2.60
N SER A 178 29.37 35.36 2.31
CA SER A 178 30.39 35.11 3.32
C SER A 178 31.03 36.42 3.79
N PRO A 179 31.62 36.46 5.00
CA PRO A 179 32.27 37.67 5.52
C PRO A 179 33.62 38.00 4.85
N ILE A 180 34.03 37.24 3.82
CA ILE A 180 35.31 37.36 3.08
C ILE A 180 35.04 37.79 1.64
#